data_AF-Q2RZ36-F1
#
_entry.id   AF-Q2RZ36-F1
#
_cell.length_a   1.000
_cell.length_b   1.000
_cell.length_c   1.000
_cell.angle_alpha   90.00
_cell.angle_beta   90.00
_cell.angle_gamma   90.00
#
_symmetry.space_group_name_H-M   'P 1'
#
loop_
_entity.id
_entity.type
_entity.pdbx_description
1 polymer ?
#
loop_
_entity_poly.entity_id
_entity_poly.type
_entity_poly.pdbx_seq_one_letter_code
_entity_poly.pdbx_strand_id
1 'polypeptide(L)'
;MGMLFLLMGGCNSVGSDPTDETSFNTEVETQTVATGAVDTEELDKGTYGKIVEGTQVVLRSEDELAAFWAELHGGSTSAGGDALPDPPQVDFETQIVVGVVLGERSTGGYSVDIDRVMANEDQGTMRVEYTRIEPGDACVVTQALTSPYVLATVDLRDEPVDSGDEVMFARSEQTRSC
;
A
#
# COMPACT_ATOMS: atom_id res chain seq x y z
N MET A 1 -54.30 -44.82 13.37
CA MET A 1 -54.94 -45.69 12.35
C MET A 1 -54.48 -45.21 10.98
N GLY A 2 -53.51 -45.78 10.28
CA GLY A 2 -53.09 -47.18 10.24
C GLY A 2 -53.59 -47.81 8.93
N MET A 3 -52.71 -47.81 7.92
CA MET A 3 -52.60 -48.78 6.81
C MET A 3 -53.61 -48.68 5.66
N LEU A 4 -53.14 -48.44 4.42
CA LEU A 4 -53.32 -49.39 3.30
C LEU A 4 -52.47 -49.04 2.05
N PHE A 5 -51.91 -50.11 1.48
CA PHE A 5 -51.19 -50.29 0.21
C PHE A 5 -51.80 -49.63 -1.04
N LEU A 6 -50.95 -49.23 -1.99
CA LEU A 6 -51.06 -49.68 -3.40
C LEU A 6 -49.78 -49.44 -4.22
N LEU A 7 -49.45 -50.46 -5.02
CA LEU A 7 -48.31 -50.62 -5.91
C LEU A 7 -48.62 -50.11 -7.35
N MET A 8 -47.53 -49.87 -8.10
CA MET A 8 -47.34 -50.04 -9.56
C MET A 8 -47.70 -48.90 -10.54
N GLY A 9 -46.73 -48.67 -11.46
CA GLY A 9 -46.79 -47.95 -12.73
C GLY A 9 -45.98 -46.65 -12.69
N GLY A 10 -44.77 -46.49 -13.24
CA GLY A 10 -44.18 -47.04 -14.47
C GLY A 10 -44.43 -46.08 -15.63
N CYS A 11 -43.47 -45.22 -16.02
CA CYS A 11 -42.87 -45.17 -17.36
C CYS A 11 -41.76 -44.11 -17.47
N ASN A 12 -40.85 -44.40 -18.40
CA ASN A 12 -39.57 -43.80 -18.73
C ASN A 12 -39.59 -42.34 -19.25
N SER A 13 -38.37 -41.77 -19.20
CA SER A 13 -37.71 -41.08 -20.31
C SER A 13 -37.77 -39.55 -20.35
N VAL A 14 -36.62 -38.98 -19.95
CA VAL A 14 -35.77 -38.01 -20.65
C VAL A 14 -36.39 -36.69 -21.11
N GLY A 15 -35.83 -35.62 -20.56
CA GLY A 15 -36.09 -34.24 -20.94
C GLY A 15 -35.65 -33.33 -19.79
N SER A 16 -34.34 -33.22 -19.59
CA SER A 16 -33.77 -32.26 -18.65
C SER A 16 -33.94 -30.85 -19.20
N ASP A 17 -34.79 -30.07 -18.56
CA ASP A 17 -34.71 -28.60 -18.60
C ASP A 17 -35.03 -28.09 -17.19
N PRO A 18 -34.01 -27.83 -16.34
CA PRO A 18 -34.25 -27.23 -15.05
C PRO A 18 -34.47 -25.73 -15.26
N THR A 19 -35.74 -25.36 -15.17
CA THR A 19 -36.25 -24.28 -14.32
C THR A 19 -35.31 -23.10 -14.06
N ASP A 20 -35.71 -21.98 -14.66
CA ASP A 20 -35.79 -20.67 -14.03
C ASP A 20 -36.00 -20.80 -12.50
N GLU A 21 -34.92 -20.67 -11.74
CA GLU A 21 -34.95 -20.55 -10.29
C GLU A 21 -34.27 -19.22 -9.95
N THR A 22 -35.12 -18.28 -9.59
CA THR A 22 -34.75 -17.07 -8.88
C THR A 22 -33.98 -17.46 -7.61
N SER A 23 -32.70 -17.10 -7.51
CA SER A 23 -32.01 -17.06 -6.22
C SER A 23 -31.24 -15.75 -6.12
N PHE A 24 -31.90 -14.78 -5.50
CA PHE A 24 -31.25 -13.66 -4.85
C PHE A 24 -30.35 -14.22 -3.75
N ASN A 25 -29.04 -14.22 -3.99
CA ASN A 25 -28.06 -14.11 -2.92
C ASN A 25 -27.13 -12.96 -3.30
N THR A 26 -27.61 -11.75 -3.01
CA THR A 26 -26.75 -10.60 -2.83
C THR A 26 -25.99 -10.84 -1.53
N GLU A 27 -24.84 -11.49 -1.64
CA GLU A 27 -23.80 -11.43 -0.61
C GLU A 27 -23.18 -10.03 -0.73
N VAL A 28 -23.78 -9.05 -0.04
CA VAL A 28 -23.04 -7.84 0.30
C VAL A 28 -21.97 -8.32 1.28
N GLU A 29 -20.75 -8.49 0.81
CA GLU A 29 -19.58 -8.46 1.68
C GLU A 29 -19.63 -7.11 2.38
N THR A 30 -20.12 -7.11 3.62
CA THR A 30 -19.91 -6.01 4.54
C THR A 30 -18.41 -5.94 4.76
N GLN A 31 -17.74 -5.16 3.92
CA GLN A 31 -16.40 -4.70 4.18
C GLN A 31 -16.48 -3.96 5.50
N THR A 32 -15.94 -4.58 6.54
CA THR A 32 -15.63 -3.92 7.78
C THR A 32 -14.88 -2.65 7.42
N VAL A 33 -15.54 -1.49 7.56
CA VAL A 33 -14.88 -0.19 7.49
C VAL A 33 -13.79 -0.27 8.55
N ALA A 34 -12.53 -0.28 8.11
CA ALA A 34 -11.41 -0.16 9.00
C ALA A 34 -11.54 1.24 9.61
N THR A 35 -12.14 1.32 10.79
CA THR A 35 -12.23 2.57 11.55
C THR A 35 -10.79 3.05 11.74
N GLY A 36 -10.49 4.25 11.25
CA GLY A 36 -9.15 4.85 11.28
C GLY A 36 -8.24 4.53 10.09
N ALA A 37 -8.74 4.02 8.95
CA ALA A 37 -7.92 4.01 7.73
C ALA A 37 -7.85 5.44 7.14
N VAL A 38 -6.63 5.95 6.99
CA VAL A 38 -6.37 7.29 6.48
C VAL A 38 -6.12 7.25 4.98
N ASP A 39 -6.66 8.22 4.24
CA ASP A 39 -6.41 8.36 2.81
C ASP A 39 -4.96 8.72 2.52
N THR A 40 -4.36 8.01 1.57
CA THR A 40 -2.97 8.20 1.14
C THR A 40 -2.83 8.28 -0.36
N GLU A 41 -1.99 9.18 -0.85
CA GLU A 41 -1.65 9.30 -2.27
C GLU A 41 -0.14 9.18 -2.49
N GLU A 42 0.28 8.37 -3.46
CA GLU A 42 1.71 8.24 -3.81
C GLU A 42 2.24 9.57 -4.35
N LEU A 43 3.26 10.11 -3.69
CA LEU A 43 3.88 11.39 -4.02
C LEU A 43 5.06 11.19 -4.96
N ASP A 44 5.93 10.22 -4.65
CA ASP A 44 7.02 9.79 -5.51
C ASP A 44 7.48 8.39 -5.13
N LYS A 45 7.97 7.63 -6.11
CA LYS A 45 8.47 6.29 -5.90
C LYS A 45 9.56 5.96 -6.90
N GLY A 46 10.64 5.34 -6.42
CA GLY A 46 11.77 5.06 -7.27
C GLY A 46 12.69 3.95 -6.76
N THR A 47 13.59 3.53 -7.64
CA THR A 47 14.62 2.52 -7.35
C THR A 47 16.00 3.16 -7.12
N TYR A 48 16.18 4.44 -7.45
CA TYR A 48 17.49 5.09 -7.53
C TYR A 48 17.64 6.31 -6.62
N GLY A 49 17.18 6.19 -5.37
CA GLY A 49 17.50 7.17 -4.32
C GLY A 49 19.00 7.26 -4.04
N LYS A 50 19.43 8.33 -3.37
CA LYS A 50 20.84 8.60 -3.01
C LYS A 50 21.15 8.43 -1.54
N ILE A 51 20.14 8.14 -0.74
CA ILE A 51 20.29 7.79 0.68
C ILE A 51 20.80 6.35 0.79
N VAL A 52 21.95 6.18 1.44
CA VAL A 52 22.65 4.89 1.56
C VAL A 52 22.11 4.06 2.73
N GLU A 53 21.92 4.71 3.88
CA GLU A 53 21.35 4.07 5.07
C GLU A 53 19.83 4.18 5.02
N GLY A 54 19.15 3.03 5.02
CA GLY A 54 17.69 3.01 4.97
C GLY A 54 17.08 3.78 6.14
N THR A 55 16.02 4.54 5.86
CA THR A 55 15.38 5.45 6.81
C THR A 55 13.88 5.48 6.62
N GLN A 56 13.18 5.92 7.66
CA GLN A 56 11.75 6.22 7.66
C GLN A 56 11.61 7.68 8.11
N VAL A 57 10.77 8.44 7.42
CA VAL A 57 10.62 9.88 7.68
C VAL A 57 9.17 10.29 7.71
N VAL A 58 8.91 11.32 8.50
CA VAL A 58 7.64 12.04 8.53
C VAL A 58 7.97 13.51 8.35
N LEU A 59 7.44 14.10 7.28
CA LEU A 59 7.70 15.46 6.87
C LEU A 59 6.39 16.22 7.07
N ARG A 60 6.44 17.30 7.84
CA ARG A 60 5.28 18.07 8.31
C ARG A 60 5.29 19.51 7.80
N SER A 61 6.25 19.85 6.94
CA SER A 61 6.38 21.18 6.37
C SER A 61 7.05 21.14 4.99
N GLU A 62 6.83 22.21 4.22
CA GLU A 62 7.47 22.40 2.91
C GLU A 62 8.99 22.39 3.02
N ASP A 63 9.56 22.99 4.08
CA ASP A 63 11.01 23.04 4.31
C ASP A 63 11.59 21.64 4.58
N GLU A 64 10.90 20.81 5.37
CA GLU A 64 11.31 19.42 5.62
C GLU A 64 11.22 18.57 4.34
N LEU A 65 10.15 18.75 3.55
CA LEU A 65 10.01 18.07 2.27
C LEU A 65 11.10 18.48 1.29
N ALA A 66 11.38 19.78 1.15
CA ALA A 66 12.42 20.29 0.27
C ALA A 66 13.81 19.78 0.67
N ALA A 67 14.12 19.76 1.98
CA ALA A 67 15.38 19.24 2.49
C ALA A 67 15.53 17.73 2.21
N PHE A 68 14.51 16.94 2.52
CA PHE A 68 14.51 15.50 2.29
C PHE A 68 14.57 15.17 0.79
N TRP A 69 13.83 15.89 -0.04
CA TRP A 69 13.83 15.72 -1.50
C TRP A 69 15.22 15.94 -2.10
N ALA A 70 15.91 17.02 -1.69
CA ALA A 70 17.27 17.28 -2.11
C ALA A 70 18.22 16.14 -1.70
N GLU A 71 18.13 15.65 -0.46
CA GLU A 71 18.93 14.51 -0.01
C GLU A 71 18.65 13.24 -0.82
N LEU A 72 17.37 12.90 -0.98
CA LEU A 72 16.89 11.72 -1.69
C LEU A 72 17.43 11.65 -3.12
N HIS A 73 17.53 12.80 -3.80
CA HIS A 73 18.03 12.88 -5.17
C HIS A 73 19.50 13.27 -5.31
N GLY A 74 20.23 13.45 -4.20
CA GLY A 74 21.69 13.62 -4.22
C GLY A 74 22.20 15.06 -4.26
N GLY A 75 21.47 15.99 -3.65
CA GLY A 75 21.89 17.37 -3.46
C GLY A 75 21.16 18.34 -4.38
N SER A 76 21.87 19.10 -5.21
CA SER A 76 21.28 20.12 -6.09
C SER A 76 21.32 19.73 -7.58
N THR A 77 21.91 18.59 -7.93
CA THR A 77 22.11 18.18 -9.32
C THR A 77 21.88 16.69 -9.50
N SER A 78 21.14 16.33 -10.55
CA SER A 78 20.92 14.94 -10.95
C SER A 78 22.22 14.28 -11.41
N ALA A 79 22.25 12.94 -11.49
CA ALA A 79 23.41 12.20 -12.01
C ALA A 79 23.82 12.57 -13.45
N GLY A 80 22.93 13.22 -14.22
CA GLY A 80 23.18 13.74 -15.57
C GLY A 80 23.65 15.20 -15.63
N GLY A 81 23.76 15.90 -14.50
CA GLY A 81 24.07 17.33 -14.46
C GLY A 81 22.88 18.26 -14.71
N ASP A 82 21.68 17.69 -14.89
CA ASP A 82 20.43 18.44 -14.96
C ASP A 82 20.01 18.94 -13.56
N ALA A 83 19.26 20.05 -13.56
CA ALA A 83 18.58 20.51 -12.35
C ALA A 83 17.68 19.38 -11.82
N LEU A 84 17.62 19.26 -10.50
CA LEU A 84 16.67 18.34 -9.88
C LEU A 84 15.23 18.76 -10.20
N PRO A 85 14.31 17.80 -10.33
CA PRO A 85 12.90 18.14 -10.30
C PRO A 85 12.60 18.90 -9.01
N ASP A 86 11.80 19.97 -9.11
CA ASP A 86 11.30 20.65 -7.92
C ASP A 86 10.47 19.67 -7.08
N PRO A 87 10.52 19.77 -5.73
CA PRO A 87 9.67 18.96 -4.88
C PRO A 87 8.18 19.24 -5.21
N PRO A 88 7.33 18.22 -5.17
CA PRO A 88 5.90 18.40 -5.40
C PRO A 88 5.27 19.31 -4.33
N GLN A 89 4.25 20.07 -4.71
CA GLN A 89 3.51 20.94 -3.78
C GLN A 89 2.55 20.09 -2.94
N VAL A 90 2.62 20.26 -1.62
CA VAL A 90 1.77 19.58 -0.64
C VAL A 90 1.18 20.63 0.31
N ASP A 91 -0.12 20.54 0.57
CA ASP A 91 -0.79 21.43 1.52
C ASP A 91 -0.59 20.90 2.95
N PHE A 92 0.47 21.37 3.61
CA PHE A 92 0.81 20.95 4.98
C PHE A 92 -0.15 21.46 6.06
N GLU A 93 -1.14 22.30 5.73
CA GLU A 93 -2.21 22.63 6.66
C GLU A 93 -3.15 21.45 6.88
N THR A 94 -3.19 20.51 5.93
CA THR A 94 -4.16 19.43 5.89
C THR A 94 -3.55 18.06 5.57
N GLN A 95 -2.27 18.02 5.19
CA GLN A 95 -1.57 16.80 4.85
C GLN A 95 -0.20 16.74 5.50
N ILE A 96 0.32 15.53 5.66
CA ILE A 96 1.74 15.29 5.94
C ILE A 96 2.30 14.35 4.87
N VAL A 97 3.62 14.25 4.80
CA VAL A 97 4.28 13.27 3.92
C VAL A 97 4.98 12.22 4.77
N VAL A 98 4.74 10.95 4.48
CA VAL A 98 5.48 9.83 5.05
C VAL A 98 6.37 9.21 3.98
N GLY A 99 7.55 8.76 4.40
CA GLY A 99 8.54 8.24 3.47
C GLY A 99 9.26 7.02 4.02
N VAL A 100 9.56 6.08 3.13
CA VAL A 100 10.39 4.91 3.43
C VAL A 100 11.47 4.79 2.38
N VAL A 101 12.72 4.69 2.82
CA VAL A 101 13.88 4.41 1.98
C VAL A 101 14.53 3.11 2.45
N LEU A 102 14.70 2.14 1.55
CA LEU A 102 15.28 0.85 1.89
C LEU A 102 16.80 0.89 2.06
N GLY A 103 17.44 1.98 1.64
CA GLY A 103 18.90 2.10 1.60
C GLY A 103 19.52 1.29 0.46
N GLU A 104 20.85 1.29 0.41
CA GLU A 104 21.60 0.67 -0.68
C GLU A 104 21.36 -0.84 -0.81
N ARG A 105 21.09 -1.30 -2.03
CA ARG A 105 20.98 -2.71 -2.43
C ARG A 105 21.94 -2.99 -3.56
N SER A 106 22.58 -4.15 -3.51
CA SER A 106 23.59 -4.59 -4.49
C SER A 106 23.02 -5.05 -5.83
N THR A 107 21.70 -5.21 -5.92
CA THR A 107 21.00 -5.60 -7.15
C THR A 107 19.77 -4.73 -7.37
N GLY A 108 19.26 -4.72 -8.59
CA GLY A 108 17.89 -4.29 -8.87
C GLY A 108 16.87 -5.31 -8.37
N GLY A 109 15.59 -5.03 -8.61
CA GLY A 109 14.47 -5.92 -8.29
C GLY A 109 13.86 -5.72 -6.91
N TYR A 110 14.47 -4.89 -6.06
CA TYR A 110 13.86 -4.46 -4.81
C TYR A 110 12.88 -3.30 -5.04
N SER A 111 11.78 -3.29 -4.29
CA SER A 111 10.87 -2.15 -4.18
C SER A 111 10.31 -2.04 -2.78
N VAL A 112 9.64 -0.93 -2.50
CA VAL A 112 8.91 -0.70 -1.26
C VAL A 112 7.57 -0.07 -1.60
N ASP A 113 6.56 -0.44 -0.82
CA ASP A 113 5.18 0.00 -0.97
C ASP A 113 4.64 0.43 0.39
N ILE A 114 3.94 1.57 0.46
CA ILE A 114 3.12 1.92 1.62
C ILE A 114 1.77 1.24 1.40
N ASP A 115 1.42 0.31 2.28
CA ASP A 115 0.22 -0.52 2.12
C ASP A 115 -1.01 0.18 2.69
N ARG A 116 -0.85 0.82 3.85
CA ARG A 116 -1.93 1.50 4.56
C ARG A 116 -1.36 2.44 5.62
N VAL A 117 -2.08 3.52 5.88
CA VAL A 117 -1.89 4.35 7.08
C VAL A 117 -3.13 4.23 7.96
N MET A 118 -2.91 4.04 9.27
CA MET A 118 -3.98 3.90 10.25
C MET A 118 -3.83 4.91 11.38
N ALA A 119 -4.91 5.64 11.65
CA ALA A 119 -5.13 6.48 12.81
C ALA A 119 -5.58 5.65 14.01
N ASN A 120 -5.01 5.91 15.20
CA ASN A 120 -5.53 5.38 16.45
C ASN A 120 -6.00 6.52 17.35
N GLU A 121 -7.31 6.78 17.32
CA GLU A 121 -7.96 7.90 18.03
C GLU A 121 -7.73 7.83 19.55
N ASP A 122 -7.66 6.63 20.12
CA ASP A 122 -7.54 6.43 21.57
C ASP A 122 -6.12 6.71 22.09
N GLN A 123 -5.12 6.74 21.20
CA GLN A 123 -3.70 6.80 21.57
C GLN A 123 -2.97 8.03 21.00
N GLY A 124 -3.56 8.79 20.08
CA GLY A 124 -2.87 9.91 19.41
C GLY A 124 -1.64 9.43 18.64
N THR A 125 -1.79 8.28 17.97
CA THR A 125 -0.72 7.64 17.21
C THR A 125 -1.19 7.28 15.81
N MET A 126 -0.30 7.44 14.85
CA MET A 126 -0.48 7.00 13.48
C MET A 126 0.43 5.80 13.22
N ARG A 127 -0.06 4.81 12.48
CA ARG A 127 0.72 3.64 12.05
C ARG A 127 0.80 3.58 10.53
N VAL A 128 2.01 3.63 10.00
CA VAL A 128 2.31 3.43 8.58
C VAL A 128 2.72 1.97 8.38
N GLU A 129 1.91 1.21 7.67
CA GLU A 129 2.24 -0.15 7.25
C GLU A 129 2.85 -0.13 5.86
N TYR A 130 3.98 -0.79 5.71
CA TYR A 130 4.70 -0.82 4.45
C TYR A 130 5.35 -2.18 4.20
N THR A 131 5.43 -2.56 2.93
CA THR A 131 6.00 -3.82 2.49
C THR A 131 7.31 -3.58 1.76
N ARG A 132 8.37 -4.23 2.23
CA ARG A 132 9.59 -4.41 1.45
C ARG A 132 9.42 -5.60 0.51
N ILE A 133 9.62 -5.36 -0.78
CA ILE A 133 9.54 -6.39 -1.81
C ILE A 133 10.95 -6.72 -2.29
N GLU A 134 11.35 -7.98 -2.17
CA GLU A 134 12.62 -8.49 -2.66
C GLU A 134 12.43 -9.43 -3.86
N PRO A 135 13.37 -9.47 -4.81
CA PRO A 135 13.30 -10.41 -5.92
C PRO A 135 13.52 -11.85 -5.41
N GLY A 136 12.72 -12.80 -5.86
CA GLY A 136 12.94 -14.22 -5.58
C GLY A 136 14.22 -14.75 -6.25
N ASP A 137 14.76 -15.86 -5.74
CA ASP A 137 16.04 -16.43 -6.19
C ASP A 137 16.09 -16.78 -7.69
N ALA A 138 14.93 -17.07 -8.29
CA ALA A 138 14.80 -17.39 -9.71
C ALA A 138 14.71 -16.14 -10.61
N CYS A 139 14.54 -14.95 -10.02
CA CYS A 139 14.41 -13.70 -10.77
C CYS A 139 15.74 -13.28 -11.40
N VAL A 140 15.72 -13.02 -12.71
CA VAL A 140 16.84 -12.40 -13.40
C VAL A 140 16.82 -10.90 -13.09
N VAL A 141 17.82 -10.41 -12.33
CA VAL A 141 17.93 -9.01 -11.91
C VAL A 141 19.23 -8.37 -12.40
N THR A 142 19.25 -7.03 -12.45
CA THR A 142 20.45 -6.27 -12.77
C THR A 142 21.42 -6.22 -11.59
N GLN A 143 22.73 -6.26 -11.88
CA GLN A 143 23.80 -6.08 -10.90
C GLN A 143 24.17 -4.60 -10.83
N ALA A 144 23.36 -3.80 -10.15
CA ALA A 144 23.54 -2.36 -10.01
C ALA A 144 23.17 -1.92 -8.60
N LEU A 145 23.91 -0.93 -8.06
CA LEU A 145 23.57 -0.30 -6.80
C LEU A 145 22.27 0.48 -6.95
N THR A 146 21.33 0.22 -6.05
CA THR A 146 20.00 0.86 -6.00
C THR A 146 19.71 1.32 -4.58
N SER A 147 18.79 2.27 -4.41
CA SER A 147 18.22 2.64 -3.11
C SER A 147 16.72 2.89 -3.31
N PRO A 148 15.90 1.84 -3.21
CA PRO A 148 14.47 1.97 -3.43
C PRO A 148 13.80 2.80 -2.35
N TYR A 149 12.82 3.60 -2.74
CA TYR A 149 12.07 4.47 -1.85
C TYR A 149 10.62 4.63 -2.31
N VAL A 150 9.78 5.08 -1.38
CA VAL A 150 8.41 5.54 -1.63
C VAL A 150 8.10 6.70 -0.69
N LEU A 151 7.43 7.71 -1.21
CA LEU A 151 6.86 8.85 -0.51
C LEU A 151 5.35 8.88 -0.77
N ALA A 152 4.56 9.17 0.24
CA ALA A 152 3.11 9.34 0.10
C ALA A 152 2.62 10.50 0.96
N THR A 153 1.63 11.24 0.46
CA THR A 153 0.86 12.17 1.28
C THR A 153 -0.16 11.40 2.10
N VAL A 154 -0.49 11.93 3.26
CA VAL A 154 -1.51 11.42 4.18
C VAL A 154 -2.46 12.57 4.47
N ASP A 155 -3.75 12.42 4.15
CA ASP A 155 -4.77 13.46 4.40
C ASP A 155 -5.27 13.39 5.85
N LEU A 156 -5.26 14.52 6.54
CA LEU A 156 -5.67 14.64 7.95
C LEU A 156 -7.07 15.27 8.14
N ARG A 157 -7.75 15.70 7.06
CA ARG A 157 -8.95 16.56 7.15
C ARG A 157 -10.16 15.94 7.84
N ASP A 158 -10.28 14.62 7.77
CA ASP A 158 -11.45 13.88 8.27
C ASP A 158 -11.08 12.85 9.35
N GLU A 159 -9.80 12.76 9.70
CA GLU A 159 -9.29 11.77 10.64
C GLU A 159 -8.95 12.42 11.98
N PRO A 160 -9.12 11.71 13.10
CA PRO A 160 -8.84 12.18 14.46
C PRO A 160 -7.34 12.16 14.76
N VAL A 161 -6.52 12.60 13.81
CA VAL A 161 -5.06 12.59 13.87
C VAL A 161 -4.55 14.00 13.69
N ASP A 162 -3.83 14.49 14.69
CA ASP A 162 -3.16 15.78 14.59
C ASP A 162 -1.83 15.63 13.85
N SER A 163 -1.39 16.67 13.16
CA SER A 163 -0.06 16.67 12.53
C SER A 163 1.08 16.45 13.53
N GLY A 164 0.85 16.66 14.83
CA GLY A 164 1.80 16.44 15.92
C GLY A 164 1.88 15.00 16.43
N ASP A 165 1.03 14.09 15.97
CA ASP A 165 0.93 12.74 16.52
C ASP A 165 2.21 11.91 16.27
N GLU A 166 2.46 10.97 17.18
CA GLU A 166 3.57 10.03 17.03
C GLU A 166 3.26 9.07 15.88
N VAL A 167 4.21 8.92 14.95
CA VAL A 167 4.07 8.03 13.80
C VAL A 167 4.96 6.81 14.01
N MET A 168 4.36 5.64 13.99
CA MET A 168 5.03 4.35 14.04
C MET A 168 5.04 3.70 12.66
N PHE A 169 6.15 3.06 12.31
CA PHE A 169 6.26 2.31 11.05
C PHE A 169 6.26 0.81 11.34
N ALA A 170 5.40 0.07 10.65
CA ALA A 170 5.31 -1.37 10.70
C ALA A 170 5.70 -1.96 9.35
N ARG A 171 6.75 -2.80 9.35
CA ARG A 171 7.29 -3.42 8.14
C ARG A 171 6.80 -4.85 7.96
N SER A 172 6.36 -5.17 6.74
CA SER A 172 6.25 -6.53 6.20
C SER A 172 7.33 -6.80 5.14
N GLU A 173 7.60 -8.07 4.86
CA GLU A 173 8.49 -8.50 3.78
C GLU A 173 7.68 -9.37 2.79
N GLN A 174 7.94 -9.21 1.50
CA GLN A 174 7.37 -10.02 0.43
C GLN A 174 8.45 -10.41 -0.57
N THR A 175 8.47 -11.68 -0.97
CA THR A 175 9.32 -12.16 -2.06
C THR A 175 8.53 -12.20 -3.36
N ARG A 176 8.97 -11.46 -4.37
CA ARG A 176 8.36 -11.45 -5.69
C ARG A 176 8.66 -12.74 -6.44
N SER A 177 7.63 -13.34 -7.03
CA SER A 177 7.79 -14.48 -7.94
C SER A 177 8.11 -14.03 -9.37
N CYS A 178 9.01 -14.79 -9.99
CA CYS A 178 9.36 -14.80 -11.41
C CYS A 178 9.26 -16.26 -11.88
#